data_AF-A0A1F2P931-F1
#
_entry.id   AF-A0A1F2P931-F1
#
_cell.length_a   1.000
_cell.length_b   1.000
_cell.length_c   1.000
_cell.angle_alpha   90.00
_cell.angle_beta   90.00
_cell.angle_gamma   90.00
#
_symmetry.space_group_name_H-M   'P 1'
#
loop_
_entity.id
_entity.type
_entity.pdbx_description
1 polymer ?
#
loop_
_entity_poly.entity_id
_entity_poly.type
_entity_poly.pdbx_seq_one_letter_code
_entity_poly.pdbx_strand_id
1 'polypeptide(L)'
;MRVGLTPNQLSLLSLISGVVAAIFYAKTYPAGGAAFLLISSILDLLDGDVARRIGHSSDFGAAIDWIIDKYIDAFVIIGIALGGVDARIALFALFGSFINTFIKPVVYAEIGYRSRVSGKINDPIEAVGFFGRPETIITILLFSFIHLNIGLAIIAVMTHLSAIQRIAYLYKHYRVS
;
A
#
# COMPACT_ATOMS: atom_id res chain seq x y z
N MET A 1 6.81 -16.14 -26.17
CA MET A 1 7.59 -14.89 -26.40
C MET A 1 7.88 -14.27 -25.04
N ARG A 2 9.14 -14.26 -24.60
CA ARG A 2 9.57 -13.70 -23.32
C ARG A 2 10.11 -12.29 -23.57
N VAL A 3 9.26 -11.28 -23.44
CA VAL A 3 9.75 -9.90 -23.27
C VAL A 3 10.23 -9.84 -21.82
N GLY A 4 11.50 -10.15 -21.62
CA GLY A 4 12.11 -10.45 -20.32
C GLY A 4 12.42 -9.20 -19.51
N LEU A 5 11.38 -8.51 -19.04
CA LEU A 5 11.54 -7.57 -17.93
C LEU A 5 11.75 -8.39 -16.65
N THR A 6 12.78 -8.05 -15.88
CA THR A 6 13.02 -8.66 -14.57
C THR A 6 12.01 -8.13 -13.54
N PRO A 7 11.69 -8.89 -12.49
CA PRO A 7 10.89 -8.41 -11.35
C PRO A 7 11.29 -7.00 -10.89
N ASN A 8 12.58 -6.79 -10.60
CA ASN A 8 13.12 -5.49 -10.18
C ASN A 8 12.89 -4.34 -11.18
N GLN A 9 12.85 -4.63 -12.48
CA GLN A 9 12.53 -3.60 -13.49
C GLN A 9 11.05 -3.20 -13.42
N LEU A 10 10.15 -4.16 -13.14
CA LEU A 10 8.73 -3.88 -12.95
C LEU A 10 8.48 -3.06 -11.68
N SER A 11 9.12 -3.38 -10.55
CA SER A 11 9.02 -2.56 -9.33
C SER A 11 9.58 -1.14 -9.55
N LEU A 12 10.70 -1.00 -10.27
CA LEU A 12 11.23 0.33 -10.62
C LEU A 12 10.26 1.13 -11.50
N LEU A 13 9.65 0.50 -12.51
CA LEU A 13 8.64 1.15 -13.35
C LEU A 13 7.38 1.51 -12.57
N SER A 14 6.97 0.66 -11.60
CA SER A 14 5.89 0.96 -10.67
C SER A 14 6.22 2.21 -9.85
N LEU A 15 7.42 2.29 -9.27
CA LEU A 15 7.88 3.45 -8.51
C LEU A 15 7.87 4.73 -9.35
N ILE A 16 8.45 4.69 -10.57
CA ILE A 16 8.46 5.85 -11.47
C ILE A 16 7.03 6.29 -11.78
N SER A 17 6.14 5.35 -12.09
CA SER A 17 4.73 5.65 -12.37
C SER A 17 4.03 6.25 -11.15
N GLY A 18 4.29 5.76 -9.95
CA GLY A 18 3.75 6.30 -8.69
C GLY A 18 4.25 7.72 -8.39
N VAL A 19 5.53 8.00 -8.65
CA VAL A 19 6.10 9.36 -8.52
C VAL A 19 5.46 10.31 -9.54
N VAL A 20 5.28 9.87 -10.79
CA VAL A 20 4.58 10.67 -11.81
C VAL A 20 3.15 10.93 -11.36
N ALA A 21 2.43 9.93 -10.86
CA ALA A 21 1.08 10.10 -10.31
C ALA A 21 1.03 11.20 -9.23
N ALA A 22 1.96 11.15 -8.27
CA ALA A 22 2.09 12.16 -7.22
C ALA A 22 2.30 13.58 -7.78
N ILE A 23 3.14 13.74 -8.80
CA ILE A 23 3.37 15.03 -9.47
C ILE A 23 2.08 15.54 -10.13
N PHE A 24 1.32 14.68 -10.81
CA PHE A 24 0.05 15.07 -11.41
C PHE A 24 -0.97 15.52 -10.35
N TYR A 25 -1.07 14.79 -9.23
CA TYR A 25 -1.92 15.20 -8.11
C TYR A 25 -1.49 16.56 -7.53
N ALA A 26 -0.19 16.77 -7.31
CA ALA A 26 0.34 18.04 -6.80
C ALA A 26 0.06 19.22 -7.73
N LYS A 27 0.04 18.98 -9.05
CA LYS A 27 -0.30 19.98 -10.07
C LYS A 27 -1.80 20.11 -10.31
N THR A 28 -2.66 19.55 -9.47
CA THR A 28 -4.13 19.62 -9.58
C THR A 28 -4.70 18.98 -10.87
N TYR A 29 -4.02 17.97 -11.40
CA TYR A 29 -4.49 17.16 -12.54
C TYR A 29 -4.88 15.73 -12.07
N PRO A 30 -5.99 15.57 -11.34
CA PRO A 30 -6.32 14.33 -10.64
C PRO A 30 -6.58 13.14 -11.58
N ALA A 31 -7.12 13.38 -12.79
CA ALA A 31 -7.32 12.32 -13.78
C ALA A 31 -5.98 11.71 -14.26
N GLY A 32 -4.96 12.55 -14.48
CA GLY A 32 -3.62 12.10 -14.82
C GLY A 32 -2.96 11.37 -13.63
N GLY A 33 -3.15 11.89 -12.43
CA GLY A 33 -2.70 11.23 -11.19
C GLY A 33 -3.31 9.84 -11.03
N ALA A 34 -4.62 9.71 -11.27
CA ALA A 34 -5.33 8.43 -11.21
C ALA A 34 -4.85 7.45 -12.28
N ALA A 35 -4.63 7.92 -13.52
CA ALA A 35 -4.14 7.06 -14.60
C ALA A 35 -2.76 6.48 -14.29
N PHE A 36 -1.81 7.30 -13.85
CA PHE A 36 -0.47 6.82 -13.50
C PHE A 36 -0.44 5.97 -12.23
N LEU A 37 -1.31 6.27 -11.25
CA LEU A 37 -1.48 5.42 -10.06
C LEU A 37 -2.02 4.04 -10.43
N LEU A 38 -2.98 3.98 -11.36
CA LEU A 38 -3.51 2.71 -11.87
C LEU A 38 -2.43 1.92 -12.61
N ILE A 39 -1.62 2.59 -13.45
CA ILE A 39 -0.48 1.96 -14.13
C ILE A 39 0.51 1.39 -13.12
N SER A 40 0.91 2.19 -12.11
CA SER A 40 1.78 1.73 -11.01
C SER A 40 1.21 0.49 -10.32
N SER A 41 -0.08 0.51 -9.97
CA SER A 41 -0.76 -0.61 -9.30
C SER A 41 -0.79 -1.87 -10.16
N ILE A 42 -0.96 -1.74 -11.49
CA ILE A 42 -0.92 -2.88 -12.41
C ILE A 42 0.50 -3.45 -12.51
N LEU A 43 1.52 -2.60 -12.64
CA LEU A 43 2.93 -3.02 -12.71
C LEU A 43 3.36 -3.77 -11.45
N ASP A 44 2.91 -3.31 -10.29
CA ASP A 44 3.15 -3.93 -8.99
C ASP A 44 2.57 -5.35 -8.90
N LEU A 45 1.32 -5.52 -9.31
CA LEU A 45 0.66 -6.83 -9.36
C LEU A 45 1.38 -7.79 -10.30
N LEU A 46 1.84 -7.29 -11.45
CA LEU A 46 2.58 -8.06 -12.43
C LEU A 46 3.95 -8.48 -11.90
N ASP A 47 4.69 -7.61 -11.21
CA ASP A 47 5.97 -7.96 -10.58
C ASP A 47 5.80 -9.14 -9.63
N GLY A 48 4.87 -9.02 -8.67
CA GLY A 48 4.62 -10.07 -7.70
C GLY A 48 4.22 -11.40 -8.33
N ASP A 49 3.41 -11.39 -9.40
CA ASP A 49 3.03 -12.61 -10.13
C ASP A 49 4.18 -13.22 -10.94
N VAL A 50 4.98 -12.37 -11.60
CA VAL A 50 6.13 -12.80 -12.40
C VAL A 50 7.21 -13.41 -11.50
N ALA A 51 7.55 -12.75 -10.39
CA ALA A 51 8.51 -13.26 -9.42
C ALA A 51 8.11 -14.66 -8.89
N ARG A 52 6.81 -14.87 -8.63
CA ARG A 52 6.26 -16.17 -8.19
C ARG A 52 6.35 -17.25 -9.25
N ARG A 53 6.02 -16.95 -10.51
CA ARG A 53 5.97 -17.94 -11.60
C ARG A 53 7.35 -18.40 -12.06
N ILE A 54 8.36 -17.54 -11.99
CA ILE A 54 9.71 -17.86 -12.46
C ILE A 54 10.55 -18.48 -11.32
N GLY A 55 10.05 -18.52 -10.08
CA GLY A 55 10.80 -19.06 -8.93
C GLY A 55 12.00 -18.19 -8.51
N HIS A 56 12.08 -16.96 -9.03
CA HIS A 56 13.10 -15.96 -8.69
C HIS A 56 12.60 -15.02 -7.57
N SER A 57 11.95 -15.57 -6.53
CA SER A 57 11.63 -14.81 -5.34
C SER A 57 12.83 -14.80 -4.39
N SER A 58 13.48 -13.64 -4.21
CA SER A 58 14.50 -13.46 -3.18
C SER A 58 13.92 -12.74 -1.97
N ASP A 59 14.44 -13.00 -0.78
CA ASP A 59 14.03 -12.28 0.44
C ASP A 59 14.29 -10.78 0.34
N PHE A 60 15.38 -10.39 -0.33
CA PHE A 60 15.69 -8.99 -0.63
C PHE A 60 14.65 -8.35 -1.55
N GLY A 61 14.26 -9.02 -2.63
CA GLY A 61 13.25 -8.51 -3.56
C GLY A 61 11.90 -8.31 -2.88
N ALA A 62 11.47 -9.28 -2.06
CA ALA A 62 10.24 -9.16 -1.29
C ALA A 62 10.27 -7.99 -0.28
N ALA A 63 11.42 -7.71 0.33
CA ALA A 63 11.58 -6.57 1.21
C ALA A 63 11.54 -5.23 0.45
N ILE A 64 12.23 -5.15 -0.69
CA ILE A 64 12.25 -3.94 -1.53
C ILE A 64 10.88 -3.61 -2.10
N ASP A 65 10.12 -4.61 -2.55
CA ASP A 65 8.74 -4.46 -3.04
C ASP A 65 7.86 -3.76 -2.00
N TRP A 66 7.88 -4.27 -0.77
CA TRP A 66 7.14 -3.70 0.35
C TRP A 66 7.57 -2.27 0.71
N ILE A 67 8.87 -1.96 0.58
CA ILE A 67 9.41 -0.60 0.81
C ILE A 67 8.95 0.35 -0.31
N ILE A 68 9.07 -0.06 -1.57
CA ILE A 68 8.67 0.72 -2.75
C ILE A 68 7.19 1.07 -2.67
N ASP A 69 6.34 0.12 -2.30
CA ASP A 69 4.91 0.33 -2.08
C ASP A 69 4.63 1.48 -1.12
N LYS A 70 5.39 1.55 -0.01
CA LYS A 70 5.20 2.61 0.99
C LYS A 70 5.67 3.97 0.48
N TYR A 71 6.73 4.01 -0.32
CA TYR A 71 7.14 5.25 -0.98
C TYR A 71 6.07 5.73 -1.95
N ILE A 72 5.50 4.85 -2.77
CA ILE A 72 4.43 5.21 -3.72
C ILE A 72 3.20 5.73 -2.96
N ASP A 73 2.71 4.99 -1.96
CA ASP A 73 1.56 5.40 -1.15
C ASP A 73 1.80 6.78 -0.52
N ALA A 74 2.98 7.01 0.05
CA ALA A 74 3.34 8.28 0.67
C ALA A 74 3.42 9.42 -0.34
N PHE A 75 4.13 9.23 -1.46
CA PHE A 75 4.25 10.25 -2.50
C PHE A 75 2.90 10.64 -3.07
N VAL A 76 2.01 9.68 -3.31
CA VAL A 76 0.66 9.95 -3.82
C VAL A 76 -0.16 10.75 -2.83
N ILE A 77 -0.21 10.35 -1.55
CA ILE A 77 -0.98 11.09 -0.53
C ILE A 77 -0.41 12.51 -0.33
N ILE A 78 0.92 12.65 -0.30
CA ILE A 78 1.60 13.95 -0.22
C ILE A 78 1.28 14.80 -1.46
N GLY A 79 1.35 14.21 -2.65
CA GLY A 79 1.01 14.88 -3.90
C GLY A 79 -0.41 15.40 -3.90
N ILE A 80 -1.37 14.61 -3.42
CA ILE A 80 -2.77 15.04 -3.28
C ILE A 80 -2.89 16.22 -2.29
N ALA A 81 -2.17 16.17 -1.15
CA ALA A 81 -2.16 17.27 -0.19
C ALA A 81 -1.58 18.57 -0.78
N LEU A 82 -0.46 18.46 -1.50
CA LEU A 82 0.16 19.59 -2.21
C LEU A 82 -0.74 20.17 -3.31
N GLY A 83 -1.62 19.35 -3.87
CA GLY A 83 -2.68 19.76 -4.80
C GLY A 83 -3.87 20.48 -4.17
N GLY A 84 -3.83 20.81 -2.87
CA GLY A 84 -4.84 21.63 -2.20
C GLY A 84 -5.87 20.87 -1.36
N VAL A 85 -5.66 19.56 -1.13
CA VAL A 85 -6.41 18.83 -0.10
C VAL A 85 -5.90 19.21 1.30
N ASP A 86 -6.80 19.27 2.29
CA ASP A 86 -6.44 19.61 3.67
C ASP A 86 -5.31 18.69 4.19
N ALA A 87 -4.16 19.32 4.47
CA ALA A 87 -2.96 18.64 4.92
C ALA A 87 -3.16 17.84 6.22
N ARG A 88 -4.09 18.24 7.09
CA ARG A 88 -4.40 17.51 8.33
C ARG A 88 -5.08 16.18 8.02
N ILE A 89 -6.02 16.18 7.06
CA ILE A 89 -6.69 14.97 6.59
C ILE A 89 -5.68 14.06 5.90
N ALA A 90 -4.84 14.61 5.02
CA ALA A 90 -3.82 13.84 4.32
C ALA A 90 -2.78 13.24 5.30
N LEU A 91 -2.33 14.00 6.30
CA LEU A 91 -1.41 13.51 7.33
C LEU A 91 -2.03 12.39 8.15
N PHE A 92 -3.31 12.51 8.51
CA PHE A 92 -4.02 11.46 9.23
C PHE A 92 -4.21 10.21 8.35
N ALA A 93 -4.56 10.36 7.08
CA ALA A 93 -4.61 9.25 6.11
C ALA A 93 -3.25 8.55 5.95
N LEU A 94 -2.17 9.31 5.82
CA LEU A 94 -0.82 8.80 5.73
C LEU A 94 -0.45 8.00 6.98
N PHE A 95 -0.69 8.56 8.16
CA PHE A 95 -0.43 7.88 9.43
C PHE A 95 -1.18 6.56 9.55
N GLY A 96 -2.48 6.54 9.26
CA GLY A 96 -3.29 5.32 9.30
C GLY A 96 -2.82 4.25 8.30
N SER A 97 -2.42 4.64 7.08
CA SER A 97 -1.85 3.73 6.08
C SER A 97 -0.54 3.10 6.55
N PHE A 98 0.34 3.92 7.14
CA PHE A 98 1.62 3.46 7.69
C PHE A 98 1.42 2.52 8.87
N ILE A 99 0.54 2.85 9.82
CA ILE A 99 0.25 1.98 10.97
C ILE A 99 -0.26 0.61 10.53
N ASN A 100 -1.21 0.55 9.58
CA ASN A 100 -1.70 -0.74 9.08
C ASN A 100 -0.61 -1.61 8.46
N THR A 101 0.37 -0.96 7.83
CA THR A 101 1.50 -1.67 7.24
C THR A 101 2.50 -2.09 8.32
N PHE A 102 2.78 -1.21 9.29
CA PHE A 102 3.77 -1.41 10.35
C PHE A 102 3.41 -2.48 11.38
N ILE A 103 2.11 -2.66 11.69
CA ILE A 103 1.65 -3.66 12.68
C ILE A 103 2.16 -5.07 12.34
N LYS A 104 2.15 -5.44 11.05
CA LYS A 104 2.50 -6.80 10.60
C LYS A 104 3.97 -7.16 10.90
N PRO A 105 4.98 -6.41 10.43
CA PRO A 105 6.39 -6.67 10.80
C PRO A 105 6.65 -6.69 12.29
N VAL A 106 6.02 -5.80 13.07
CA VAL A 106 6.18 -5.78 14.53
C VAL A 106 5.68 -7.08 15.14
N VAL A 107 4.48 -7.53 14.72
CA VAL A 107 3.93 -8.82 15.17
C VAL A 107 4.85 -9.98 14.81
N TYR A 108 5.40 -9.99 13.59
CA TYR A 108 6.31 -11.04 13.15
C TYR A 108 7.64 -11.04 13.89
N ALA A 109 8.12 -9.88 14.33
CA ALA A 109 9.34 -9.76 15.13
C ALA A 109 9.13 -10.16 16.60
N GLU A 110 8.01 -9.76 17.20
CA GLU A 110 7.77 -9.94 18.65
C GLU A 110 7.09 -11.28 18.99
N ILE A 111 6.12 -11.70 18.17
CA ILE A 111 5.27 -12.87 18.41
C ILE A 111 5.66 -14.03 17.50
N GLY A 112 6.18 -13.72 16.31
CA GLY A 112 6.44 -14.69 15.24
C GLY A 112 5.27 -14.82 14.26
N TYR A 113 5.43 -15.71 13.28
CA TYR A 113 4.41 -16.04 12.28
C TYR A 113 4.30 -17.56 12.13
N ARG A 114 3.12 -18.06 11.74
CA ARG A 114 2.87 -19.51 11.69
C ARG A 114 3.69 -20.26 10.64
N SER A 115 3.63 -19.81 9.38
CA SER A 115 4.35 -20.47 8.29
C SER A 115 4.54 -19.54 7.10
N ARG A 116 5.37 -19.96 6.14
CA ARG A 116 5.59 -19.27 4.88
C ARG A 116 5.26 -20.22 3.72
N VAL A 117 4.37 -19.82 2.84
CA VAL A 117 3.95 -20.61 1.67
C VAL A 117 4.22 -19.80 0.42
N SER A 118 5.06 -20.33 -0.48
CA SER A 118 5.44 -19.67 -1.75
C SER A 118 5.94 -18.23 -1.56
N GLY A 119 6.77 -18.00 -0.53
CA GLY A 119 7.37 -16.69 -0.23
C GLY A 119 6.47 -15.72 0.56
N LYS A 120 5.17 -16.02 0.72
CA LYS A 120 4.25 -15.20 1.51
C LYS A 120 4.09 -15.74 2.93
N ILE A 121 4.02 -14.84 3.89
CA ILE A 121 3.70 -15.18 5.28
C ILE A 121 2.23 -15.60 5.33
N ASN A 122 1.98 -16.76 5.92
CA ASN A 122 0.64 -17.27 6.17
C ASN A 122 0.38 -17.22 7.67
N ASP A 123 -0.26 -16.14 8.09
CA ASP A 123 -0.65 -15.91 9.48
C ASP A 123 -2.07 -15.34 9.54
N PRO A 124 -2.91 -15.70 10.52
CA PRO A 124 -4.26 -15.16 10.61
C PRO A 124 -4.32 -13.63 10.61
N ILE A 125 -3.29 -12.94 11.14
CA ILE A 125 -3.25 -11.48 11.16
C ILE A 125 -3.25 -10.86 9.76
N GLU A 126 -2.78 -11.59 8.73
CA GLU A 126 -2.84 -11.12 7.34
C GLU A 126 -4.27 -10.90 6.85
N ALA A 127 -5.22 -11.66 7.38
CA ALA A 127 -6.65 -11.56 7.05
C ALA A 127 -7.43 -10.61 7.98
N VAL A 128 -6.79 -10.09 9.04
CA VAL A 128 -7.43 -9.16 9.98
C VAL A 128 -7.31 -7.72 9.46
N GLY A 129 -8.40 -6.96 9.56
CA GLY A 129 -8.51 -5.57 9.13
C GLY A 129 -9.19 -5.44 7.77
N PHE A 130 -10.30 -4.71 7.74
CA PHE A 130 -11.18 -4.61 6.56
C PHE A 130 -10.73 -3.59 5.49
N PHE A 131 -9.77 -2.73 5.81
CA PHE A 131 -9.25 -1.69 4.92
C PHE A 131 -7.72 -1.69 4.97
N GLY A 132 -7.11 -1.76 3.79
CA GLY A 132 -5.66 -1.77 3.59
C GLY A 132 -5.26 -1.03 2.33
N ARG A 133 -4.14 -1.45 1.72
CA ARG A 133 -3.58 -0.81 0.53
C ARG A 133 -4.52 -0.91 -0.70
N PRO A 134 -5.11 -2.07 -1.04
CA PRO A 134 -6.01 -2.16 -2.19
C PRO A 134 -7.20 -1.19 -2.08
N GLU A 135 -7.85 -1.14 -0.92
CA GLU A 135 -9.00 -0.27 -0.68
C GLU A 135 -8.58 1.21 -0.69
N THR A 136 -7.38 1.53 -0.21
CA THR A 136 -6.79 2.88 -0.29
C THR A 136 -6.61 3.32 -1.73
N ILE A 137 -5.97 2.49 -2.57
CA ILE A 137 -5.74 2.78 -3.98
C ILE A 137 -7.08 2.97 -4.70
N ILE A 138 -8.03 2.04 -4.53
CA ILE A 138 -9.36 2.12 -5.14
C ILE A 138 -10.07 3.41 -4.72
N THR A 139 -9.99 3.78 -3.44
CA THR A 139 -10.60 5.02 -2.94
C THR A 139 -9.98 6.25 -3.60
N ILE A 140 -8.65 6.31 -3.72
CA ILE A 140 -7.98 7.41 -4.44
C ILE A 140 -8.46 7.46 -5.89
N LEU A 141 -8.43 6.34 -6.60
CA LEU A 141 -8.84 6.27 -8.01
C LEU A 141 -10.29 6.76 -8.23
N LEU A 142 -11.23 6.34 -7.38
CA LEU A 142 -12.63 6.76 -7.48
C LEU A 142 -12.79 8.26 -7.16
N PHE A 143 -12.19 8.71 -6.05
CA PHE A 143 -12.38 10.08 -5.58
C PHE A 143 -11.55 11.12 -6.35
N SER A 144 -10.61 10.70 -7.19
CA SER A 144 -9.97 11.56 -8.19
C SER A 144 -10.94 12.16 -9.21
N PHE A 145 -12.09 11.51 -9.43
CA PHE A 145 -13.15 12.00 -10.33
C PHE A 145 -14.35 12.59 -9.59
N ILE A 146 -14.33 12.60 -8.26
CA ILE A 146 -15.43 13.09 -7.41
C ILE A 146 -14.93 14.24 -6.54
N HIS A 147 -14.19 13.93 -5.48
CA HIS A 147 -13.67 14.92 -4.54
C HIS A 147 -12.58 14.33 -3.62
N LEU A 148 -11.30 14.66 -3.89
CA LEU A 148 -10.16 14.06 -3.19
C LEU A 148 -10.13 14.30 -1.67
N ASN A 149 -10.64 15.43 -1.16
CA ASN A 149 -10.75 15.63 0.30
C ASN A 149 -11.64 14.57 0.97
N ILE A 150 -12.74 14.17 0.30
CA ILE A 150 -13.65 13.17 0.85
C ILE A 150 -12.99 11.79 0.78
N GLY A 151 -12.33 11.48 -0.34
CA GLY A 151 -11.56 10.24 -0.49
C GLY A 151 -10.49 10.07 0.60
N LEU A 152 -9.69 11.11 0.84
CA LEU A 152 -8.67 11.08 1.89
C LEU A 152 -9.26 11.02 3.30
N ALA A 153 -10.40 11.67 3.55
CA ALA A 153 -11.10 11.55 4.84
C ALA A 153 -11.59 10.11 5.08
N ILE A 154 -12.13 9.45 4.06
CA ILE A 154 -12.52 8.04 4.13
C ILE A 154 -11.30 7.17 4.42
N ILE A 155 -10.19 7.35 3.68
CA ILE A 155 -8.95 6.61 3.92
C ILE A 155 -8.48 6.82 5.35
N ALA A 156 -8.45 8.07 5.84
CA ALA A 156 -8.02 8.39 7.18
C ALA A 156 -8.84 7.65 8.24
N VAL A 157 -10.16 7.67 8.16
CA VAL A 157 -11.00 6.98 9.15
C VAL A 157 -10.89 5.45 8.99
N MET A 158 -11.03 4.92 7.78
CA MET A 158 -11.11 3.47 7.55
C MET A 158 -9.79 2.75 7.85
N THR A 159 -8.65 3.37 7.55
CA THR A 159 -7.34 2.82 7.91
C THR A 159 -7.16 2.75 9.43
N HIS A 160 -7.56 3.78 10.18
CA HIS A 160 -7.49 3.73 11.65
C HIS A 160 -8.43 2.70 12.26
N LEU A 161 -9.66 2.60 11.77
CA LEU A 161 -10.60 1.58 12.23
C LEU A 161 -10.06 0.16 11.96
N SER A 162 -9.43 -0.06 10.81
CA SER A 162 -8.79 -1.34 10.49
C SER A 162 -7.57 -1.63 11.36
N ALA A 163 -6.79 -0.60 11.71
CA ALA A 163 -5.67 -0.73 12.64
C ALA A 163 -6.17 -1.11 14.04
N ILE A 164 -7.23 -0.46 14.53
CA ILE A 164 -7.88 -0.80 15.80
C ILE A 164 -8.38 -2.26 15.78
N GLN A 165 -8.98 -2.71 14.68
CA GLN A 165 -9.41 -4.11 14.55
C GLN A 165 -8.22 -5.09 14.68
N ARG A 166 -7.08 -4.77 14.06
CA ARG A 166 -5.85 -5.57 14.19
C ARG A 166 -5.32 -5.60 15.63
N ILE A 167 -5.30 -4.45 16.30
CA ILE A 167 -4.88 -4.34 17.71
C ILE A 167 -5.83 -5.12 18.63
N ALA A 168 -7.15 -5.01 18.42
CA ALA A 168 -8.14 -5.74 19.20
C ALA A 168 -8.02 -7.26 19.01
N TYR A 169 -7.73 -7.71 17.78
CA TYR A 169 -7.41 -9.10 17.51
C TYR A 169 -6.16 -9.56 18.30
N LEU A 170 -5.08 -8.77 18.28
CA LEU A 170 -3.86 -9.08 19.03
C LEU A 170 -4.12 -9.16 20.53
N TYR A 171 -4.83 -8.18 21.09
CA TYR A 171 -5.19 -8.14 22.50
C TYR A 171 -5.99 -9.39 22.90
N LYS A 172 -6.95 -9.82 22.07
CA LYS A 172 -7.78 -10.99 22.37
C LYS A 172 -6.98 -12.30 22.41
N HIS A 173 -5.96 -12.45 21.56
CA HIS A 173 -5.26 -13.72 21.37
C HIS A 173 -3.92 -13.81 22.10
N TYR A 174 -3.28 -12.69 22.43
CA TYR A 174 -1.92 -12.66 22.96
C TYR A 174 -1.76 -11.88 24.27
N ARG A 175 -2.85 -11.37 24.87
CA ARG A 175 -2.76 -10.82 26.23
C ARG A 175 -2.46 -11.95 27.23
N VAL A 176 -1.49 -11.72 28.11
CA VAL A 176 -1.30 -12.55 29.30
C VAL A 176 -2.42 -12.19 30.28
N SER A 177 -3.14 -13.19 30.77
CA SER A 177 -4.14 -13.06 31.84
C SER A 177 -3.50 -12.74 33.18
#